data_AF-A0A7W1AIV9-F1
#
_entry.id   AF-A0A7W1AIV9-F1
#
_cell.length_a   1.000
_cell.length_b   1.000
_cell.length_c   1.000
_cell.angle_alpha   90.00
_cell.angle_beta   90.00
_cell.angle_gamma   90.00
#
_symmetry.space_group_name_H-M   'P 1'
#
loop_
_entity.id
_entity.type
_entity.pdbx_description
1 polymer ?
#
loop_
_entity_poly.entity_id
_entity_poly.type
_entity_poly.pdbx_seq_one_letter_code
_entity_poly.pdbx_strand_id
1 'polypeptide(L)'
;MSEIMNGDGRHVGSAQQIINRATTAFAWLNQRWPEGDVTDTLALGVFKRMEVHQSSTGRMSPYAVFLPPGYETSPDARYPVVYFLHGYGQEPKDLIDLSAVFANYMISDQPLETRFQKMIIVYVDGRCRPQVDGVPVDPTGDLCERGTFYMDAPLGGTARMETNLLELMDYIDNTYRTKRPSPAQVTP
;
A
#
# COMPACT_ATOMS: atom_id res chain seq x y z
N MET A 1 7.68 -25.49 8.44
CA MET A 1 6.50 -24.78 9.02
C MET A 1 6.78 -24.25 10.44
N SER A 2 7.64 -24.89 11.24
CA SER A 2 8.05 -24.41 12.58
C SER A 2 8.94 -23.16 12.56
N GLU A 3 9.75 -22.96 11.53
CA GLU A 3 10.70 -21.83 11.46
C GLU A 3 10.00 -20.47 11.25
N ILE A 4 8.87 -20.43 10.53
CA ILE A 4 8.06 -19.22 10.34
C ILE A 4 7.44 -18.74 11.67
N MET A 5 7.00 -19.69 12.51
CA MET A 5 6.37 -19.36 13.80
C MET A 5 7.38 -18.84 14.85
N ASN A 6 8.67 -19.10 14.65
CA ASN A 6 9.72 -18.79 15.63
C ASN A 6 10.55 -17.55 15.28
N GLY A 7 10.25 -16.83 14.20
CA GLY A 7 10.86 -15.52 13.91
C GLY A 7 12.38 -15.57 13.74
N ASP A 8 12.85 -16.31 12.73
CA ASP A 8 14.26 -16.57 12.40
C ASP A 8 15.07 -15.37 11.88
N GLY A 9 14.56 -14.14 12.01
CA GLY A 9 15.22 -12.93 11.53
C GLY A 9 15.19 -12.72 10.01
N ARG A 10 14.59 -13.64 9.23
CA ARG A 10 14.25 -13.44 7.81
C ARG A 10 12.78 -13.14 7.58
N HIS A 11 11.99 -13.10 8.66
CA HIS A 11 10.54 -12.89 8.63
C HIS A 11 10.09 -11.83 9.64
N VAL A 12 9.04 -11.10 9.29
CA VAL A 12 8.45 -9.96 10.04
C VAL A 12 7.68 -10.37 11.31
N GLY A 13 7.94 -11.56 11.86
CA GLY A 13 7.25 -12.14 13.01
C GLY A 13 6.01 -12.97 12.66
N SER A 14 5.27 -13.42 13.67
CA SER A 14 4.00 -14.15 13.49
C SER A 14 2.92 -13.26 12.87
N ALA A 15 1.86 -13.87 12.33
CA ALA A 15 0.73 -13.13 11.78
C ALA A 15 0.15 -12.09 12.77
N GLN A 16 0.05 -12.45 14.06
CA GLN A 16 -0.42 -11.52 15.09
C GLN A 16 0.56 -10.36 15.31
N GLN A 17 1.88 -10.61 15.27
CA GLN A 17 2.87 -9.55 15.39
C GLN A 17 2.82 -8.60 14.20
N ILE A 18 2.61 -9.11 12.98
CA ILE A 18 2.43 -8.30 11.78
C ILE A 18 1.19 -7.41 11.92
N ILE A 19 0.05 -8.00 12.30
CA ILE A 19 -1.20 -7.28 12.54
C ILE A 19 -0.99 -6.18 13.57
N ASN A 20 -0.42 -6.51 14.73
CA ASN A 20 -0.21 -5.53 15.80
C ASN A 20 0.72 -4.39 15.37
N ARG A 21 1.78 -4.67 14.60
CA ARG A 21 2.70 -3.64 14.09
C ARG A 21 2.01 -2.73 13.07
N ALA A 22 1.28 -3.32 12.12
CA ALA A 22 0.54 -2.59 11.12
C ALA A 22 -0.55 -1.70 11.75
N THR A 23 -1.37 -2.25 12.65
CA THR A 23 -2.44 -1.49 13.30
C THR A 23 -1.88 -0.41 14.23
N THR A 24 -0.79 -0.66 14.94
CA THR A 24 -0.14 0.37 15.78
C THR A 24 0.38 1.53 14.94
N ALA A 25 1.06 1.23 13.82
CA ALA A 25 1.54 2.26 12.90
C ALA A 25 0.38 3.10 12.33
N PHE A 26 -0.70 2.44 11.90
CA PHE A 26 -1.87 3.12 11.38
C PHE A 26 -2.63 3.89 12.45
N ALA A 27 -2.71 3.41 13.69
CA ALA A 27 -3.29 4.16 14.80
C ALA A 27 -2.50 5.46 15.07
N TRP A 28 -1.17 5.41 14.99
CA TRP A 28 -0.31 6.59 15.13
C TRP A 28 -0.50 7.61 13.98
N LEU A 29 -0.63 7.12 12.74
CA LEU A 29 -0.94 7.95 11.56
C LEU A 29 -2.34 8.58 11.67
N ASN A 30 -3.32 7.77 12.08
CA ASN A 30 -4.72 8.15 12.24
C ASN A 30 -4.89 9.36 13.17
N GLN A 31 -4.12 9.42 14.25
CA GLN A 31 -4.16 10.54 15.20
C GLN A 31 -3.59 11.85 14.64
N ARG A 32 -2.86 11.82 13.52
CA ARG A 32 -2.18 12.97 12.93
C ARG A 32 -2.85 13.51 11.69
N TRP A 33 -3.70 12.73 11.02
CA TRP A 33 -4.43 13.22 9.86
C TRP A 33 -5.61 14.09 10.27
N PRO A 34 -5.67 15.34 9.78
CA PRO A 34 -6.81 16.21 10.04
C PRO A 34 -8.02 15.77 9.22
N GLU A 35 -9.20 16.15 9.72
CA GLU A 35 -10.49 16.07 8.97
C GLU A 35 -10.82 14.65 8.49
N GLY A 36 -10.56 13.65 9.32
CA GLY A 36 -10.83 12.26 9.01
C GLY A 36 -12.30 11.90 8.84
N ASP A 37 -12.60 11.09 7.82
CA ASP A 37 -13.92 10.45 7.71
C ASP A 37 -13.99 9.23 8.65
N VAL A 38 -14.72 9.36 9.76
CA VAL A 38 -15.03 8.28 10.71
C VAL A 38 -16.52 7.93 10.73
N THR A 39 -17.26 8.38 9.71
CA THR A 39 -18.72 8.22 9.63
C THR A 39 -19.12 6.76 9.75
N ASP A 40 -20.22 6.51 10.49
CA ASP A 40 -20.73 5.17 10.72
C ASP A 40 -21.02 4.47 9.38
N THR A 41 -20.56 3.24 9.27
CA THR A 41 -20.82 2.39 8.11
C THR A 41 -20.90 0.96 8.61
N LEU A 42 -22.09 0.37 8.46
CA LEU A 42 -22.40 -0.99 8.89
C LEU A 42 -21.88 -2.05 7.90
N ALA A 43 -21.55 -1.65 6.67
CA ALA A 43 -21.14 -2.58 5.62
C ALA A 43 -19.61 -2.80 5.63
N LEU A 44 -19.18 -4.04 5.91
CA LEU A 44 -17.86 -4.54 5.51
C LEU A 44 -17.79 -4.72 3.99
N GLY A 45 -17.95 -3.63 3.24
CA GLY A 45 -17.68 -3.58 1.81
C GLY A 45 -16.19 -3.44 1.58
N VAL A 46 -15.45 -4.55 1.66
CA VAL A 46 -14.00 -4.55 1.41
C VAL A 46 -13.79 -4.63 -0.11
N PHE A 47 -13.65 -3.48 -0.75
CA PHE A 47 -13.38 -3.42 -2.19
C PHE A 47 -11.88 -3.44 -2.42
N LYS A 48 -11.39 -4.54 -2.97
CA LYS A 48 -9.99 -4.72 -3.36
C LYS A 48 -9.91 -5.05 -4.84
N ARG A 49 -8.95 -4.47 -5.56
CA ARG A 49 -8.67 -4.82 -6.96
C ARG A 49 -7.18 -4.96 -7.20
N MET A 50 -6.82 -5.92 -8.04
CA MET A 50 -5.49 -6.01 -8.65
C MET A 50 -5.57 -5.40 -10.03
N GLU A 51 -4.67 -4.48 -10.33
CA GLU A 51 -4.61 -3.73 -11.59
C GLU A 51 -3.15 -3.63 -12.04
N VAL A 52 -2.90 -3.13 -13.26
CA VAL A 52 -1.56 -2.93 -13.81
C VAL A 52 -1.47 -1.50 -14.33
N HIS A 53 -0.42 -0.80 -13.94
CA HIS A 53 -0.08 0.53 -14.43
C HIS A 53 1.15 0.45 -15.35
N GLN A 54 1.05 1.08 -16.51
CA GLN A 54 2.20 1.28 -17.40
C GLN A 54 2.77 2.68 -17.16
N SER A 55 4.01 2.75 -16.70
CA SER A 55 4.71 4.03 -16.55
C SER A 55 5.29 4.53 -17.86
N SER A 56 5.74 5.78 -17.88
CA SER A 56 6.41 6.43 -19.01
C SER A 56 7.71 5.72 -19.43
N THR A 57 8.34 5.00 -18.49
CA THR A 57 9.53 4.18 -18.76
C THR A 57 9.20 2.88 -19.50
N GLY A 58 7.91 2.58 -19.68
CA GLY A 58 7.42 1.37 -20.31
C GLY A 58 7.27 0.20 -19.34
N ARG A 59 7.52 0.38 -18.04
CA ARG A 59 7.37 -0.69 -17.06
C ARG A 59 5.91 -1.00 -16.80
N MET A 60 5.53 -2.27 -16.95
CA MET A 60 4.21 -2.78 -16.55
C MET A 60 4.26 -3.22 -15.08
N SER A 61 3.64 -2.45 -14.21
CA SER A 61 3.72 -2.62 -12.75
C SER A 61 2.37 -3.05 -12.20
N PRO A 62 2.21 -4.27 -11.67
CA PRO A 62 0.99 -4.60 -10.93
C PRO A 62 0.88 -3.74 -9.68
N TYR A 63 -0.33 -3.37 -9.29
CA TYR A 63 -0.60 -2.78 -7.99
C TYR A 63 -1.93 -3.31 -7.49
N ALA A 64 -2.17 -3.11 -6.19
CA ALA A 64 -3.47 -3.39 -5.62
C ALA A 64 -4.05 -2.13 -4.98
N VAL A 65 -5.35 -1.96 -5.07
CA VAL A 65 -6.07 -0.86 -4.41
C VAL A 65 -7.11 -1.42 -3.46
N PHE A 66 -7.17 -0.86 -2.26
CA PHE A 66 -8.27 -1.02 -1.32
C PHE A 66 -9.02 0.29 -1.16
N LEU A 67 -10.34 0.23 -1.32
CA LEU A 67 -11.25 1.35 -1.08
C LEU A 67 -11.95 1.14 0.27
N PRO A 68 -12.05 2.19 1.10
CA PRO A 68 -12.57 2.05 2.45
C PRO A 68 -14.09 1.74 2.46
N PRO A 69 -14.60 1.16 3.56
CA PRO A 69 -16.04 0.99 3.76
C PRO A 69 -16.83 2.28 3.51
N GLY A 70 -17.89 2.20 2.71
CA GLY A 70 -18.74 3.33 2.37
C GLY A 70 -18.23 4.21 1.23
N TYR A 71 -17.08 3.88 0.61
CA TYR A 71 -16.53 4.64 -0.53
C TYR A 71 -17.57 4.87 -1.64
N GLU A 72 -18.31 3.84 -2.07
CA GLU A 72 -19.31 3.95 -3.14
C GLU A 72 -20.58 4.71 -2.75
N THR A 73 -20.94 4.71 -1.47
CA THR A 73 -22.16 5.35 -0.96
C THR A 73 -21.95 6.80 -0.52
N SER A 74 -20.70 7.26 -0.49
CA SER A 74 -20.31 8.62 -0.10
C SER A 74 -19.62 9.34 -1.26
N PRO A 75 -20.36 9.75 -2.31
CA PRO A 75 -19.77 10.26 -3.56
C PRO A 75 -19.00 11.58 -3.39
N ASP A 76 -19.34 12.38 -2.38
CA ASP A 76 -18.68 13.65 -2.08
C ASP A 76 -17.46 13.50 -1.16
N ALA A 77 -17.27 12.32 -0.55
CA ALA A 77 -16.17 12.08 0.35
C ALA A 77 -14.85 11.88 -0.41
N ARG A 78 -13.77 12.39 0.18
CA ARG A 78 -12.40 12.24 -0.31
C ARG A 78 -11.52 11.68 0.80
N TYR A 79 -10.62 10.78 0.43
CA TYR A 79 -9.88 9.96 1.38
C TYR A 79 -8.37 10.23 1.31
N PRO A 80 -7.65 10.21 2.46
CA PRO A 80 -6.20 10.10 2.43
C PRO A 80 -5.78 8.77 1.76
N VAL A 81 -4.58 8.76 1.18
CA VAL A 81 -4.02 7.60 0.49
C VAL A 81 -2.77 7.14 1.22
N VAL A 82 -2.67 5.83 1.47
CA VAL A 82 -1.47 5.19 2.00
C VAL A 82 -0.86 4.30 0.92
N TYR A 83 0.36 4.62 0.50
CA TYR A 83 1.15 3.74 -0.34
C TYR A 83 1.87 2.72 0.55
N PHE A 84 1.43 1.46 0.49
CA PHE A 84 1.94 0.36 1.30
C PHE A 84 2.90 -0.48 0.47
N LEU A 85 4.18 -0.36 0.78
CA LEU A 85 5.27 -0.97 0.04
C LEU A 85 5.62 -2.35 0.65
N HIS A 86 5.80 -3.35 -0.21
CA HIS A 86 6.20 -4.70 0.21
C HIS A 86 7.72 -4.84 0.38
N GLY A 87 8.13 -5.84 1.15
CA GLY A 87 9.54 -6.20 1.35
C GLY A 87 10.10 -7.06 0.22
N TYR A 88 11.39 -7.38 0.33
CA TYR A 88 12.07 -8.22 -0.66
C TYR A 88 11.40 -9.60 -0.80
N GLY A 89 11.25 -10.09 -2.04
CA GLY A 89 10.64 -11.38 -2.35
C GLY A 89 9.11 -11.41 -2.35
N GLN A 90 8.45 -10.32 -1.94
CA GLN A 90 7.00 -10.16 -1.99
C GLN A 90 6.55 -9.46 -3.28
N GLU A 91 5.24 -9.34 -3.44
CA GLU A 91 4.56 -8.53 -4.45
C GLU A 91 3.23 -7.98 -3.87
N PRO A 92 2.53 -7.03 -4.53
CA PRO A 92 1.37 -6.35 -3.95
C PRO A 92 0.28 -7.27 -3.40
N LYS A 93 0.00 -8.39 -4.09
CA LYS A 93 -1.01 -9.35 -3.67
C LYS A 93 -0.71 -10.00 -2.32
N ASP A 94 0.55 -10.06 -1.89
CA ASP A 94 0.94 -10.70 -0.63
C ASP A 94 0.58 -9.84 0.60
N LEU A 95 0.27 -8.55 0.38
CA LEU A 95 -0.13 -7.63 1.45
C LEU A 95 -1.61 -7.24 1.41
N ILE A 96 -2.29 -7.47 0.29
CA ILE A 96 -3.66 -6.99 0.06
C ILE A 96 -4.65 -7.55 1.10
N ASP A 97 -4.37 -8.71 1.69
CA ASP A 97 -5.21 -9.33 2.71
C ASP A 97 -5.28 -8.52 4.01
N LEU A 98 -4.24 -7.75 4.35
CA LEU A 98 -4.25 -6.81 5.48
C LEU A 98 -5.36 -5.77 5.39
N SER A 99 -5.86 -5.47 4.18
CA SER A 99 -7.02 -4.56 4.00
C SER A 99 -8.26 -5.01 4.76
N ALA A 100 -8.46 -6.32 5.01
CA ALA A 100 -9.59 -6.78 5.82
C ALA A 100 -9.44 -6.35 7.30
N VAL A 101 -8.21 -6.38 7.81
CA VAL A 101 -7.90 -5.87 9.16
C VAL A 101 -8.17 -4.37 9.21
N PHE A 102 -7.65 -3.61 8.25
CA PHE A 102 -7.86 -2.15 8.20
C PHE A 102 -9.35 -1.78 8.09
N ALA A 103 -10.11 -2.47 7.24
CA ALA A 103 -11.55 -2.26 7.11
C ALA A 103 -12.29 -2.48 8.44
N ASN A 104 -11.91 -3.52 9.20
CA ASN A 104 -12.51 -3.80 10.51
C ASN A 104 -12.26 -2.66 11.52
N TYR A 105 -11.16 -1.92 11.39
CA TYR A 105 -10.89 -0.74 12.22
C TYR A 105 -11.66 0.52 11.77
N MET A 106 -12.33 0.50 10.61
CA MET A 106 -12.99 1.67 10.00
C MET A 106 -14.53 1.64 10.08
N ILE A 107 -15.12 0.61 10.67
CA ILE A 107 -16.59 0.42 10.75
C ILE A 107 -17.18 0.85 12.10
N SER A 108 -18.51 0.92 12.15
CA SER A 108 -19.27 1.38 13.33
C SER A 108 -19.08 0.53 14.59
N ASP A 109 -18.66 -0.73 14.45
CA ASP A 109 -18.41 -1.63 15.59
C ASP A 109 -17.22 -1.20 16.45
N GLN A 110 -16.34 -0.34 15.92
CA GLN A 110 -15.23 0.23 16.66
C GLN A 110 -15.63 1.52 17.39
N PRO A 111 -15.19 1.73 18.64
CA PRO A 111 -15.35 3.00 19.36
C PRO A 111 -14.75 4.17 18.58
N LEU A 112 -15.38 5.34 18.60
CA LEU A 112 -14.93 6.52 17.84
C LEU A 112 -13.49 6.93 18.20
N GLU A 113 -13.06 6.72 19.44
CA GLU A 113 -11.74 7.09 19.96
C GLU A 113 -10.62 6.24 19.35
N THR A 114 -10.93 5.02 18.92
CA THR A 114 -9.97 4.07 18.35
C THR A 114 -10.26 3.74 16.88
N ARG A 115 -11.37 4.26 16.33
CA ARG A 115 -11.76 4.03 14.94
C ARG A 115 -10.78 4.71 14.01
N PHE A 116 -10.32 3.95 13.02
CA PHE A 116 -9.52 4.51 11.95
C PHE A 116 -10.39 5.35 11.05
N GLN A 117 -9.88 6.52 10.69
CA GLN A 117 -10.37 7.30 9.57
C GLN A 117 -10.31 6.41 8.31
N LYS A 118 -11.34 6.51 7.48
CA LYS A 118 -11.39 5.83 6.19
C LYS A 118 -10.27 6.35 5.30
N MET A 119 -9.58 5.43 4.63
CA MET A 119 -8.44 5.73 3.77
C MET A 119 -8.37 4.75 2.60
N ILE A 120 -7.83 5.22 1.48
CA ILE A 120 -7.45 4.36 0.35
C ILE A 120 -6.07 3.78 0.66
N ILE A 121 -5.87 2.49 0.39
CA ILE A 121 -4.55 1.86 0.51
C ILE A 121 -4.13 1.34 -0.88
N VAL A 122 -2.97 1.76 -1.34
CA VAL A 122 -2.37 1.33 -2.61
C VAL A 122 -1.16 0.46 -2.30
N TYR A 123 -1.22 -0.82 -2.67
CA TYR A 123 -0.13 -1.76 -2.53
C TYR A 123 0.73 -1.71 -3.79
N VAL A 124 1.98 -1.26 -3.63
CA VAL A 124 2.88 -0.90 -4.73
C VAL A 124 3.82 -2.05 -5.07
N ASP A 125 4.04 -2.33 -6.36
CA ASP A 125 5.06 -3.29 -6.81
C ASP A 125 6.43 -2.64 -6.87
N GLY A 126 7.38 -3.21 -6.12
CA GLY A 126 8.80 -2.87 -6.17
C GLY A 126 9.70 -4.03 -6.60
N ARG A 127 9.11 -5.12 -7.10
CA ARG A 127 9.80 -6.36 -7.46
C ARG A 127 10.54 -6.22 -8.80
N CYS A 128 11.78 -6.68 -8.93
CA CYS A 128 12.43 -6.81 -10.24
C CYS A 128 11.65 -7.77 -11.16
N ARG A 129 11.53 -7.48 -12.47
CA ARG A 129 10.73 -8.28 -13.41
C ARG A 129 11.44 -8.51 -14.77
N PRO A 130 11.43 -9.74 -15.32
CA PRO A 130 11.04 -10.97 -14.64
C PRO A 130 12.08 -11.29 -13.57
N GLN A 131 11.64 -11.96 -12.50
CA GLN A 131 12.59 -12.51 -11.55
C GLN A 131 12.96 -13.92 -12.00
N VAL A 132 14.24 -14.12 -12.34
CA VAL A 132 14.79 -15.41 -12.71
C VAL A 132 15.81 -15.83 -11.65
N ASP A 133 15.56 -16.96 -11.00
CA ASP A 133 16.44 -17.43 -9.92
C ASP A 133 17.86 -17.69 -10.41
N GLY A 134 18.84 -17.18 -9.67
CA GLY A 134 20.26 -17.29 -10.03
C GLY A 134 20.72 -16.30 -11.12
N VAL A 135 19.82 -15.48 -11.68
CA VAL A 135 20.16 -14.44 -12.67
C VAL A 135 20.15 -13.08 -11.96
N PRO A 136 21.32 -12.46 -11.71
CA PRO A 136 21.38 -11.20 -10.97
C PRO A 136 20.78 -10.01 -11.70
N VAL A 137 20.77 -10.02 -13.04
CA VAL A 137 20.15 -9.00 -13.89
C VAL A 137 19.70 -9.72 -15.15
N ASP A 138 18.39 -9.77 -15.42
CA ASP A 138 17.88 -10.32 -16.66
C ASP A 138 17.97 -9.24 -17.76
N PRO A 139 18.79 -9.43 -18.82
CA PRO A 139 18.93 -8.44 -19.89
C PRO A 139 17.65 -8.26 -20.73
N THR A 140 16.69 -9.18 -20.62
CA THR A 140 15.37 -9.09 -21.25
C THR A 140 14.31 -8.50 -20.33
N GLY A 141 14.67 -8.25 -19.06
CA GLY A 141 13.81 -7.69 -18.04
C GLY A 141 13.85 -6.17 -17.92
N ASP A 142 13.45 -5.69 -16.76
CA ASP A 142 13.46 -4.27 -16.38
C ASP A 142 14.86 -3.73 -16.01
N LEU A 143 15.89 -4.57 -16.13
CA LEU A 143 17.30 -4.31 -15.74
C LEU A 143 17.45 -3.96 -14.25
N CYS A 144 16.52 -4.41 -13.41
CA CYS A 144 16.66 -4.41 -11.97
C CYS A 144 17.61 -5.52 -11.53
N GLU A 145 18.54 -5.21 -10.62
CA GLU A 145 19.49 -6.21 -10.15
C GLU A 145 18.85 -7.14 -9.08
N ARG A 146 18.84 -6.68 -7.82
CA ARG A 146 18.37 -7.45 -6.66
C ARG A 146 17.43 -6.63 -5.80
N GLY A 147 16.63 -5.80 -6.46
CA GLY A 147 15.74 -4.82 -5.83
C GLY A 147 16.36 -3.42 -5.81
N THR A 148 15.51 -2.42 -5.69
CA THR A 148 15.93 -1.01 -5.76
C THR A 148 15.58 -0.21 -4.51
N PHE A 149 14.93 -0.83 -3.52
CA PHE A 149 14.33 -0.11 -2.38
C PHE A 149 13.41 1.04 -2.83
N TYR A 150 12.66 0.81 -3.91
CA TYR A 150 11.78 1.80 -4.55
C TYR A 150 12.50 3.03 -5.11
N MET A 151 13.82 2.96 -5.29
CA MET A 151 14.60 3.96 -5.99
C MET A 151 14.78 3.58 -7.47
N ASP A 152 15.23 4.54 -8.26
CA ASP A 152 15.56 4.29 -9.66
C ASP A 152 16.82 3.43 -9.81
N ALA A 153 16.74 2.35 -10.60
CA ALA A 153 17.89 1.52 -10.90
C ALA A 153 18.94 2.29 -11.74
N PRO A 154 20.24 2.11 -11.46
CA PRO A 154 21.31 2.83 -12.15
C PRO A 154 21.55 2.34 -13.59
N LEU A 155 21.10 1.13 -13.93
CA LEU A 155 21.39 0.47 -15.21
C LEU A 155 20.55 0.98 -16.40
N GLY A 156 19.72 2.01 -16.22
CA GLY A 156 19.03 2.70 -17.31
C GLY A 156 17.90 1.91 -18.00
N GLY A 157 17.42 0.82 -17.39
CA GLY A 157 16.24 0.07 -17.85
C GLY A 157 14.92 0.66 -17.36
N THR A 158 13.84 -0.12 -17.46
CA THR A 158 12.48 0.30 -17.05
C THR A 158 12.28 0.25 -15.53
N ALA A 159 13.21 -0.35 -14.78
CA ALA A 159 13.23 -0.41 -13.30
C ALA A 159 13.55 0.94 -12.63
N ARG A 160 12.81 1.99 -12.99
CA ARG A 160 12.88 3.33 -12.39
C ARG A 160 11.82 3.45 -11.28
N MET A 161 12.01 2.74 -10.16
CA MET A 161 10.91 2.54 -9.20
C MET A 161 10.46 3.82 -8.48
N GLU A 162 11.32 4.83 -8.32
CA GLU A 162 10.91 6.12 -7.74
C GLU A 162 10.04 6.86 -8.75
N THR A 163 10.52 6.98 -9.99
CA THR A 163 9.77 7.59 -11.09
C THR A 163 8.43 6.90 -11.29
N ASN A 164 8.42 5.56 -11.38
CA ASN A 164 7.22 4.76 -11.58
C ASN A 164 6.25 4.87 -10.40
N LEU A 165 6.74 5.00 -9.16
CA LEU A 165 5.88 5.23 -7.99
C LEU A 165 5.23 6.61 -8.05
N LEU A 166 5.98 7.67 -8.36
CA LEU A 166 5.43 9.02 -8.47
C LEU A 166 4.37 9.10 -9.57
N GLU A 167 4.59 8.46 -10.73
CA GLU A 167 3.59 8.39 -11.79
C GLU A 167 2.35 7.58 -11.38
N LEU A 168 2.53 6.48 -10.63
CA LEU A 168 1.41 5.76 -10.04
C LEU A 168 0.65 6.66 -9.05
N MET A 169 1.32 7.50 -8.27
CA MET A 169 0.66 8.44 -7.36
C MET A 169 -0.24 9.41 -8.12
N ASP A 170 0.27 10.02 -9.18
CA ASP A 170 -0.50 10.91 -10.06
C ASP A 170 -1.69 10.17 -10.69
N TYR A 171 -1.50 8.93 -11.16
CA TYR A 171 -2.57 8.12 -11.71
C TYR A 171 -3.67 7.85 -10.68
N ILE A 172 -3.31 7.51 -9.43
CA ILE A 172 -4.26 7.26 -8.34
C ILE A 172 -5.07 8.52 -8.03
N ASP A 173 -4.43 9.69 -7.94
CA ASP A 173 -5.10 10.97 -7.67
C ASP A 173 -6.08 11.38 -8.78
N ASN A 174 -5.80 10.99 -10.02
CA ASN A 174 -6.68 11.21 -11.17
C ASN A 174 -7.80 10.16 -11.31
N THR A 175 -7.66 9.01 -10.67
CA THR A 175 -8.58 7.87 -10.82
C THR A 175 -9.56 7.75 -9.65
N TYR A 176 -9.12 8.07 -8.42
CA TYR A 176 -9.90 7.87 -7.20
C TYR A 176 -10.21 9.19 -6.49
N ARG A 177 -11.17 9.16 -5.54
CA ARG A 177 -11.55 10.32 -4.72
C ARG A 177 -10.53 10.53 -3.60
N THR A 178 -9.35 11.02 -3.95
CA THR A 178 -8.29 11.32 -3.00
C THR A 178 -8.43 12.72 -2.42
N LYS A 179 -7.95 12.92 -1.19
CA LYS A 179 -7.80 14.25 -0.58
C LYS A 179 -6.68 15.00 -1.29
N ARG A 180 -6.91 16.30 -1.54
CA ARG A 180 -5.85 17.18 -2.07
C ARG A 180 -4.80 17.46 -1.00
N PRO A 181 -3.55 17.75 -1.39
CA PRO A 181 -2.55 18.27 -0.48
C PRO A 181 -3.08 19.49 0.28
N SER A 182 -2.89 19.51 1.60
CA SER A 182 -3.23 20.64 2.45
C SER A 182 -2.07 20.96 3.40
N PRO A 183 -1.89 22.23 3.79
CA PRO A 183 -0.92 22.57 4.83
C PRO A 183 -1.28 21.86 6.14
N ALA A 184 -0.32 21.16 6.72
CA ALA A 184 -0.45 20.59 8.06
C ALA A 184 0.42 21.39 9.04
N GLN A 185 -0.12 21.72 10.22
CA GLN A 185 0.71 22.22 11.31
C GLN A 185 1.51 21.04 11.87
N VAL A 186 2.82 21.04 11.60
CA VAL A 186 3.74 20.07 12.19
C VAL A 186 4.22 20.66 13.51
N THR A 187 3.64 20.23 14.63
CA THR A 187 4.16 20.54 15.96
C THR A 187 5.40 19.67 16.20
N PRO A 188 6.58 20.25 16.43
CA PRO A 188 7.81 19.51 16.71
C PRO A 188 7.72 18.59 17.93
#